data_AF-A0A3N5F5D8-F1
#
_entry.id   AF-A0A3N5F5D8-F1
#
_cell.length_a   1.000
_cell.length_b   1.000
_cell.length_c   1.000
_cell.angle_alpha   90.00
_cell.angle_beta   90.00
_cell.angle_gamma   90.00
#
_symmetry.space_group_name_H-M   'P 1'
#
loop_
_entity.id
_entity.type
_entity.pdbx_description
1 polymer ?
#
loop_
_entity_poly.entity_id
_entity_poly.type
_entity_poly.pdbx_seq_one_letter_code
_entity_poly.pdbx_strand_id
1 'polypeptide(L)' 'MALLNVNIDHIATVRQARRADEPDPVWAAAECELAGAH' A
#
# COMPACT_ATOMS: atom_id res chain seq x y z
N MET A 1 17.16 -14.02 -9.43
CA MET A 1 15.73 -14.13 -9.10
C MET A 1 15.09 -12.78 -9.36
N ALA A 2 13.88 -12.71 -9.91
CA ALA A 2 13.19 -11.44 -10.09
C ALA A 2 12.61 -10.95 -8.75
N LEU A 3 12.55 -9.63 -8.55
CA LEU A 3 11.93 -8.99 -7.39
C LEU A 3 10.54 -8.45 -7.77
N LEU A 4 9.64 -8.34 -6.79
CA LEU A 4 8.31 -7.75 -6.94
C LEU A 4 8.19 -6.48 -6.10
N ASN A 5 8.00 -5.34 -6.77
CA ASN A 5 7.70 -4.07 -6.12
C ASN A 5 6.20 -3.80 -6.23
N VAL A 6 5.55 -3.48 -5.11
CA VAL A 6 4.11 -3.16 -5.08
C VAL A 6 3.93 -1.65 -4.99
N ASN A 7 3.34 -1.05 -6.02
CA ASN A 7 2.93 0.35 -5.97
C ASN A 7 1.62 0.48 -5.18
N ILE A 8 1.62 1.31 -4.14
CA ILE A 8 0.50 1.52 -3.21
C ILE A 8 -0.25 2.86 -3.40
N ASP A 9 0.00 3.60 -4.49
CA ASP A 9 -0.59 4.93 -4.74
C ASP A 9 -2.13 4.89 -4.78
N HIS A 10 -2.71 3.77 -5.21
CA HIS A 10 -4.16 3.61 -5.28
C HIS A 10 -4.83 3.39 -3.92
N ILE A 11 -4.09 2.94 -2.91
CA ILE A 11 -4.58 2.90 -1.53
C ILE A 11 -4.76 4.33 -1.03
N ALA A 12 -3.75 5.18 -1.27
CA ALA A 12 -3.86 6.62 -0.98
C ALA A 12 -4.99 7.27 -1.79
N THR A 13 -5.22 6.86 -3.04
CA THR A 13 -6.34 7.37 -3.86
C THR A 13 -7.70 7.13 -3.18
N VAL A 14 -7.94 5.91 -2.65
CA VAL A 14 -9.17 5.58 -1.91
C VAL A 14 -9.29 6.41 -0.64
N ARG A 15 -8.21 6.53 0.14
CA ARG A 15 -8.17 7.36 1.36
C ARG A 15 -8.54 8.82 1.06
N GLN A 16 -7.88 9.42 0.08
CA GLN A 16 -8.09 10.82 -0.27
C GLN A 16 -9.50 11.09 -0.82
N ALA A 17 -10.14 10.12 -1.47
CA ALA A 17 -11.53 10.24 -1.93
C ALA A 17 -12.55 10.39 -0.79
N ARG A 18 -12.18 10.06 0.44
CA ARG A 18 -13.01 10.21 1.65
C ARG A 18 -12.49 11.26 2.62
N ARG A 19 -11.27 11.77 2.42
CA ARG A 19 -10.57 12.65 3.37
C ARG A 19 -10.60 12.06 4.80
N ALA A 20 -10.40 10.74 4.87
CA ALA A 20 -10.35 9.98 6.10
C ALA A 20 -8.91 9.53 6.36
N ASP A 21 -8.67 8.96 7.54
CA ASP A 21 -7.36 8.38 7.87
C ASP A 21 -7.15 7.02 7.19
N GLU A 22 -8.24 6.32 6.85
CA GLU A 22 -8.22 4.97 6.26
C GLU A 22 -8.68 4.92 4.80
N PRO A 23 -8.14 3.99 3.98
CA PRO A 23 -7.06 3.04 4.33
C PRO A 23 -5.69 3.71 4.45
N ASP A 24 -4.89 3.34 5.45
CA ASP A 24 -3.51 3.82 5.60
C ASP A 24 -2.54 3.14 4.60
N PRO A 25 -1.91 3.89 3.67
CA PRO A 25 -0.91 3.34 2.77
C PRO A 25 0.33 2.79 3.48
N VAL A 26 0.68 3.30 4.67
CA VAL A 26 1.85 2.80 5.42
C VAL A 26 1.58 1.40 5.95
N TRP A 27 0.38 1.17 6.50
CA TRP A 27 -0.02 -0.17 6.91
C TRP A 27 -0.03 -1.15 5.72
N ALA A 28 -0.56 -0.73 4.59
CA ALA A 28 -0.56 -1.56 3.39
C ALA A 28 0.84 -1.87 2.84
N ALA A 29 1.81 -0.95 2.97
CA ALA A 29 3.20 -1.21 2.63
C ALA A 29 3.77 -2.38 3.48
N ALA A 30 3.53 -2.34 4.79
CA ALA A 30 3.96 -3.39 5.71
C ALA A 30 3.33 -4.74 5.37
N GLU A 31 2.04 -4.77 5.01
CA GLU A 31 1.37 -5.99 4.56
C GLU A 31 1.97 -6.55 3.26
N CYS A 32 2.35 -5.69 2.32
CA CYS A 32 3.00 -6.11 1.07
C CYS A 32 4.38 -6.75 1.34
N GLU A 33 5.19 -6.14 2.20
CA GLU A 33 6.50 -6.68 2.60
C GLU A 33 6.36 -8.04 3.30
N LEU A 34 5.41 -8.16 4.24
CA LEU A 34 5.10 -9.43 4.92
C LEU A 34 4.61 -10.51 3.95
N ALA A 35 3.96 -10.12 2.85
CA ALA A 35 3.50 -11.00 1.79
C ALA A 35 4.58 -11.33 0.73
N GLY A 36 5.80 -10.78 0.86
CA GLY A 36 6.94 -11.11 0.00
C GLY A 36 7.28 -10.08 -1.09
N ALA A 37 6.77 -8.84 -1.00
CA ALA A 37 7.28 -7.74 -1.80
C ALA A 37 8.71 -7.36 -1.35
N HIS A 38 9.54 -6.86 -2.29
CA HIS A 38 10.96 -6.55 -2.11
C HIS A 38 11.36 -5.25 -2.78
#